data_AF-A0A3D6C3F4-F1
#
_entry.id   AF-A0A3D6C3F4-F1
#
_cell.length_a   1.000
_cell.length_b   1.000
_cell.length_c   1.000
_cell.angle_alpha   90.00
_cell.angle_beta   90.00
_cell.angle_gamma   90.00
#
_symmetry.space_group_name_H-M   'P 1'
#
loop_
_entity.id
_entity.type
_entity.pdbx_description
1 polymer ?
#
loop_
_entity_poly.entity_id
_entity_poly.type
_entity_poly.pdbx_seq_one_letter_code
_entity_poly.pdbx_strand_id
1 'polypeptide(L)' 'MAKIIPIGGVTKLDPPADKILEEAKGEMDGVVIVGFDSEGEVYAASSYADGGTVMWLLEACKTKMMESL' A
#
# COMPACT_ATOMS: atom_id res chain seq x y z
N MET A 1 9.50 28.56 0.79
CA MET A 1 8.91 27.24 0.44
C MET A 1 9.15 26.30 1.61
N ALA A 2 8.10 25.76 2.22
CA ALA A 2 8.24 24.87 3.37
C ALA A 2 8.65 23.47 2.89
N LYS A 3 9.73 22.92 3.45
CA LYS A 3 10.18 21.56 3.19
C LYS A 3 9.27 20.60 3.96
N ILE A 4 8.39 19.90 3.25
CA ILE A 4 7.56 18.85 3.83
C ILE A 4 8.47 17.65 4.09
N ILE A 5 8.66 17.30 5.35
CA ILE A 5 9.44 16.13 5.77
C ILE A 5 8.42 15.05 6.13
N PRO A 6 8.36 13.91 5.41
CA PRO A 6 7.48 12.81 5.79
C PRO A 6 7.93 12.30 7.16
N ILE A 7 7.02 12.41 8.13
CA ILE A 7 7.23 11.87 9.47
C ILE A 7 7.02 10.36 9.34
N GLY A 8 8.08 9.56 9.48
CA GLY A 8 8.03 8.09 9.40
C GLY A 8 7.33 7.44 10.60
N GLY A 9 6.19 7.98 11.03
CA GLY A 9 5.39 7.51 12.16
C GLY A 9 3.91 7.40 11.81
N VAL A 10 3.16 6.74 12.68
CA VAL A 10 1.70 6.57 12.57
C VAL A 10 1.03 7.94 12.66
N THR A 11 0.60 8.47 11.52
CA THR A 11 -0.16 9.73 11.40
C THR A 11 -1.65 9.45 11.67
N LYS A 12 -2.34 10.37 12.36
CA LYS A 12 -3.80 10.32 12.57
C LYS A 12 -4.61 10.74 11.34
N LEU A 13 -3.93 11.21 10.30
CA LEU A 13 -4.54 11.70 9.06
C LEU A 13 -4.23 10.71 7.93
N ASP A 14 -5.24 10.35 7.15
CA ASP A 14 -5.07 9.51 5.97
C ASP A 14 -4.26 10.26 4.91
N PRO A 15 -3.03 9.81 4.58
CA PRO A 15 -2.28 10.40 3.49
C PRO A 15 -2.98 10.09 2.15
N PRO A 16 -2.88 10.98 1.14
CA PRO A 16 -3.40 10.69 -0.20
C PRO A 16 -2.79 9.40 -0.77
N ALA A 17 -3.60 8.55 -1.40
CA ALA A 17 -3.17 7.27 -1.96
C ALA A 17 -1.98 7.41 -2.92
N ASP A 18 -2.03 8.41 -3.82
CA ASP A 18 -0.95 8.71 -4.77
C ASP A 18 0.39 8.93 -4.06
N LYS A 19 0.39 9.62 -2.92
CA LYS A 19 1.62 9.88 -2.17
C LYS A 19 2.23 8.56 -1.66
N ILE A 20 1.41 7.64 -1.16
CA ILE A 20 1.87 6.33 -0.71
C ILE A 20 2.41 5.50 -1.87
N LEU A 21 1.75 5.54 -3.02
CA LEU A 21 2.19 4.84 -4.22
C LEU A 21 3.51 5.40 -4.76
N GLU A 22 3.70 6.71 -4.77
CA GLU A 22 4.97 7.34 -5.17
C GLU A 22 6.12 6.99 -4.21
N GLU A 23 5.87 6.98 -2.90
CA GLU A 23 6.87 6.61 -1.89
C GLU A 23 7.28 5.12 -1.97
N ALA A 24 6.42 4.24 -2.49
CA ALA A 24 6.70 2.82 -2.66
C ALA A 24 7.54 2.49 -3.91
N LYS A 25 7.66 3.42 -4.87
CA LYS A 25 8.35 3.16 -6.14
C LYS A 25 9.84 2.91 -5.93
N GLY A 26 10.35 1.81 -6.49
CA GLY A 26 11.76 1.45 -6.44
C GLY A 26 12.20 0.75 -5.14
N GLU A 27 11.31 0.65 -4.15
CA GLU A 27 11.60 0.03 -2.85
C GLU A 27 11.18 -1.46 -2.78
N MET A 28 10.48 -1.97 -3.80
CA MET A 28 9.85 -3.31 -3.77
C MET A 28 10.13 -4.09 -5.05
N ASP A 29 10.41 -5.39 -4.91
CA ASP A 29 10.62 -6.32 -6.04
C ASP A 29 9.30 -6.72 -6.73
N GLY A 30 8.18 -6.59 -6.03
CA GLY A 30 6.85 -6.80 -6.57
C GLY A 30 5.77 -6.41 -5.56
N VAL A 31 4.58 -6.14 -6.07
CA VAL A 31 3.50 -5.49 -5.32
C VAL A 31 2.14 -6.05 -5.68
N VAL A 32 1.25 -6.03 -4.69
CA VAL A 32 -0.19 -6.17 -4.86
C VAL A 32 -0.81 -4.88 -4.32
N ILE A 33 -1.51 -4.15 -5.20
CA ILE A 33 -2.22 -2.92 -4.87
C ILE A 33 -3.68 -3.29 -4.66
N VAL A 34 -4.21 -2.96 -3.49
CA VAL A 34 -5.63 -3.08 -3.18
C VAL A 34 -6.13 -1.77 -2.56
N GLY A 35 -7.32 -1.35 -2.94
CA GLY A 35 -7.91 -0.11 -2.44
C GLY A 35 -9.28 0.16 -3.03
N PHE A 36 -9.73 1.40 -2.86
CA PHE A 36 -10.93 1.92 -3.52
C PHE A 36 -10.52 2.94 -4.57
N ASP A 37 -11.16 2.91 -5.73
CA ASP A 37 -11.01 3.95 -6.73
C ASP A 37 -11.82 5.22 -6.40
N SER A 38 -11.83 6.19 -7.31
CA SER A 38 -12.58 7.44 -7.15
C SER A 38 -14.10 7.26 -7.10
N GLU A 39 -14.62 6.13 -7.59
CA GLU A 39 -16.05 5.78 -7.56
C GLU A 39 -16.41 4.95 -6.32
N GLY A 40 -15.41 4.57 -5.52
CA GLY A 40 -15.59 3.74 -4.33
C GLY A 40 -15.67 2.24 -4.65
N GLU A 41 -15.34 1.83 -5.88
CA GLU A 41 -15.26 0.42 -6.25
C GLU A 41 -13.92 -0.18 -5.85
N VAL A 42 -13.91 -1.49 -5.64
CA VAL A 42 -12.69 -2.21 -5.25
C VAL A 42 -11.73 -2.26 -6.43
N TYR A 43 -10.56 -1.67 -6.26
CA TYR A 43 -9.45 -1.78 -7.17
C TYR A 43 -8.45 -2.84 -6.69
N ALA A 44 -8.03 -3.72 -7.59
CA ALA A 44 -6.98 -4.70 -7.32
C ALA A 44 -6.06 -4.85 -8.55
N ALA A 45 -4.76 -4.74 -8.34
CA ALA A 45 -3.73 -4.97 -9.35
C ALA A 45 -2.50 -5.64 -8.74
N SER A 46 -1.77 -6.42 -9.55
CA SER A 46 -0.60 -7.19 -9.10
C SER A 46 0.51 -7.17 -10.15
N SER A 47 1.76 -7.07 -9.70
CA SER A 47 2.93 -7.33 -10.57
C SER A 47 3.25 -8.82 -10.71
N TYR A 48 2.64 -9.67 -9.89
CA TYR A 48 2.78 -11.13 -9.95
C TYR A 48 1.67 -11.75 -10.80
N ALA A 49 2.05 -12.64 -11.71
CA ALA A 49 1.10 -13.43 -12.50
C ALA A 49 0.55 -14.65 -11.75
N ASP A 50 1.27 -15.14 -10.74
CA ASP A 50 0.87 -16.29 -9.94
C ASP A 50 -0.12 -15.88 -8.83
N GLY A 51 -1.34 -16.41 -8.91
CA GLY A 51 -2.39 -16.11 -7.94
C GLY A 51 -2.08 -16.63 -6.52
N GLY A 52 -1.27 -17.68 -6.39
CA GLY A 52 -0.84 -18.19 -5.08
C GLY A 52 0.03 -17.17 -4.33
N THR A 53 1.00 -16.59 -5.03
CA THR A 53 1.88 -15.53 -4.54
C THR A 53 1.08 -14.28 -4.14
N VAL A 54 0.12 -13.88 -4.97
CA VAL A 54 -0.79 -12.75 -4.67
C VAL A 54 -1.57 -12.99 -3.38
N MET A 55 -2.21 -14.16 -3.25
CA MET A 55 -3.03 -14.48 -2.08
C MET A 55 -2.19 -14.55 -0.81
N TRP A 56 -1.01 -15.17 -0.89
CA TRP A 56 -0.09 -15.25 0.24
C TRP A 56 0.37 -13.86 0.69
N LEU A 57 0.72 -12.97 -0.24
CA LEU A 57 1.16 -11.61 0.10
C LEU A 57 0.05 -10.82 0.81
N LEU A 58 -1.21 -10.97 0.40
CA LEU A 58 -2.35 -10.35 1.06
C LEU A 58 -2.49 -10.81 2.52
N GLU A 59 -2.42 -12.12 2.78
CA GLU A 59 -2.51 -12.67 4.15
C GLU A 59 -1.30 -12.28 5.01
N ALA A 60 -0.11 -12.23 4.43
CA ALA A 60 1.10 -11.78 5.12
C ALA A 60 0.99 -10.31 5.54
N CYS A 61 0.55 -9.42 4.63
CA CYS A 61 0.33 -8.01 4.92
C CYS A 61 -0.75 -7.79 5.98
N LYS A 62 -1.87 -8.53 5.90
CA LYS A 62 -2.94 -8.49 6.90
C LYS A 62 -2.43 -8.86 8.29
N THR A 63 -1.65 -9.95 8.39
CA THR A 63 -1.02 -10.37 9.66
C THR A 63 -0.16 -9.25 10.23
N LYS A 64 0.74 -8.69 9.41
CA LYS A 64 1.63 -7.58 9.81
C LYS A 64 0.85 -6.35 10.29
N MET A 65 -0.25 -6.00 9.63
CA MET A 65 -1.11 -4.88 10.03
C MET A 65 -1.79 -5.14 11.38
N MET A 66 -2.29 -6.35 11.61
CA MET A 66 -2.91 -6.72 12.90
C MET A 66 -1.92 -6.73 14.06
N GLU A 67 -0.63 -6.95 13.80
CA GLU A 67 0.43 -6.87 14.82
C GLU A 67 0.90 -5.42 15.09
N SER A 68 0.69 -4.51 14.13
CA SER A 68 1.24 -3.14 14.15
C SER A 68 0.22 -2.06 14.48
N LEU A 69 -1.08 -2.40 14.50
CA LEU A 69 -2.21 -1.54 14.87
C LEU A 69 -2.77 -1.98 16.23
#